data_AF-A0A9N8QLH5-F1
#
_entry.id   AF-A0A9N8QLH5-F1
#
_cell.length_a   1.000
_cell.length_b   1.000
_cell.length_c   1.000
_cell.angle_alpha   90.00
_cell.angle_beta   90.00
_cell.angle_gamma   90.00
#
_symmetry.space_group_name_H-M   'P 1'
#
loop_
_entity.id
_entity.type
_entity.pdbx_description
1 polymer ?
#
loop_
_entity_poly.entity_id
_entity_poly.type
_entity_poly.pdbx_seq_one_letter_code
_entity_poly.pdbx_strand_id
1 'polypeptide(L)'
;PVDQGVIRSFKRPVTIQNAFRPGSPSAATPPTTTSASSALTHEGHEVKAVPSSQPPPAHDPTVVRWPCKPVVGRLRWHLSQNDVALVTKGKCVSDQFVQFAIHYALRDPYPFGLAASITRPKATEIMIFDALIHTHLRSSTQRARLNPRPALFTTPYLLFPIHHNDHWFACIVVNPHLIVPSAPAVGQAPAPRGRGEVRIQIHPAKERPAKKPRGLDPLPSPQPRFGQYPPPGTRSREMPLPRIQNFLPLPEEPSEGVVPDPSVRYDIGPEPRPSFCPKRPTLLQFDSYGRPHPQVKRDIMKYLREQALKSIPQAELESAGIHWDKEDPQSTVQAEHLLSPFNTIEVPTPQQPNLVDCGLYAVHSIAL
;
A
#
# COMPACT_ATOMS: atom_id res chain seq x y z
N PRO A 1 -55.18 -3.13 49.98
CA PRO A 1 -54.86 -2.32 48.79
C PRO A 1 -53.35 -2.33 48.53
N VAL A 2 -52.90 -3.36 47.82
CA VAL A 2 -51.52 -3.56 47.37
C VAL A 2 -51.68 -4.08 45.95
N ASP A 3 -51.10 -3.38 44.97
CA ASP A 3 -51.01 -3.88 43.61
C ASP A 3 -49.63 -3.54 43.06
N GLN A 4 -48.88 -4.60 42.72
CA GLN A 4 -47.51 -4.56 42.24
C GLN A 4 -47.50 -4.57 40.70
N GLY A 5 -46.80 -3.59 40.12
CA GLY A 5 -46.62 -3.45 38.68
C GLY A 5 -45.65 -4.47 38.10
N VAL A 6 -46.11 -5.16 37.06
CA VAL A 6 -45.40 -6.18 36.28
C VAL A 6 -44.41 -5.54 35.30
N ILE A 7 -43.13 -5.89 35.40
CA ILE A 7 -42.09 -5.59 34.40
C ILE A 7 -42.03 -6.75 33.39
N ARG A 8 -42.31 -6.47 32.11
CA ARG A 8 -42.17 -7.43 31.01
C ARG A 8 -40.75 -7.40 30.44
N SER A 9 -40.03 -8.51 30.57
CA SER A 9 -38.75 -8.80 29.93
C SER A 9 -38.99 -9.50 28.58
N PHE A 10 -38.51 -8.94 27.48
CA PHE A 10 -38.45 -9.59 26.18
C PHE A 10 -37.06 -10.20 25.96
N LYS A 11 -36.95 -11.53 26.08
CA LYS A 11 -35.86 -12.32 25.49
C LYS A 11 -36.44 -13.12 24.32
N ARG A 12 -35.91 -12.94 23.11
CA ARG A 12 -36.13 -13.85 21.98
C ARG A 12 -34.85 -14.65 21.74
N PRO A 13 -34.90 -15.99 21.72
CA PRO A 13 -33.87 -16.79 21.09
C PRO A 13 -34.18 -16.94 19.58
N VAL A 14 -33.16 -16.76 18.74
CA VAL A 14 -33.21 -17.12 17.32
C VAL A 14 -32.65 -18.53 17.19
N THR A 15 -33.52 -19.48 16.87
CA THR A 15 -33.17 -20.86 16.50
C THR A 15 -33.08 -20.93 14.98
N ILE A 16 -31.90 -21.22 14.43
CA ILE A 16 -31.72 -21.53 13.01
C ILE A 16 -31.85 -23.04 12.86
N GLN A 17 -32.96 -23.49 12.26
CA GLN A 17 -33.16 -24.86 11.80
C GLN A 17 -32.50 -25.04 10.43
N ASN A 18 -31.46 -25.88 10.37
CA ASN A 18 -30.96 -26.45 9.11
C ASN A 18 -31.75 -27.72 8.81
N ALA A 19 -32.53 -27.72 7.74
CA ALA A 19 -33.19 -28.89 7.20
C ALA A 19 -32.24 -29.61 6.23
N PHE A 20 -31.63 -30.71 6.69
CA PHE A 20 -31.01 -31.72 5.83
C PHE A 20 -32.00 -32.89 5.69
N ARG A 21 -32.34 -33.26 4.45
CA ARG A 21 -33.04 -34.51 4.13
C ARG A 21 -32.03 -35.63 3.83
N PRO A 22 -32.32 -36.88 4.22
CA PRO A 22 -31.41 -38.01 4.08
C PRO A 22 -31.62 -38.77 2.76
N GLY A 23 -30.52 -39.28 2.20
CA GLY A 23 -30.48 -40.31 1.16
C GLY A 23 -29.43 -41.35 1.53
N SER A 24 -29.87 -42.60 1.57
CA SER A 24 -29.25 -43.82 2.13
C SER A 24 -28.12 -44.44 1.25
N PRO A 25 -27.43 -45.50 1.72
CA PRO A 25 -25.97 -45.62 1.69
C PRO A 25 -25.41 -46.51 0.57
N SER A 26 -24.09 -46.43 0.35
CA SER A 26 -23.31 -47.52 -0.23
C SER A 26 -21.98 -47.68 0.50
N ALA A 27 -21.64 -48.93 0.74
CA ALA A 27 -20.60 -49.41 1.63
C ALA A 27 -19.20 -49.35 1.01
N ALA A 28 -18.19 -49.03 1.82
CA ALA A 28 -16.87 -49.66 1.77
C ALA A 28 -16.04 -49.22 2.99
N THR A 29 -15.61 -50.22 3.76
CA THR A 29 -14.74 -50.17 4.93
C THR A 29 -13.34 -49.66 4.60
N PRO A 30 -12.63 -49.05 5.57
CA PRO A 30 -11.22 -49.39 5.74
C PRO A 30 -10.87 -49.75 7.20
N PRO A 31 -9.78 -50.49 7.42
CA PRO A 31 -9.50 -51.11 8.71
C PRO A 31 -8.87 -50.14 9.72
N THR A 32 -9.29 -50.35 10.96
CA THR A 32 -8.71 -49.88 12.21
C THR A 32 -7.27 -50.40 12.39
N THR A 33 -6.33 -49.54 12.77
CA THR A 33 -5.19 -49.97 13.60
C THR A 33 -4.87 -48.95 14.68
N THR A 34 -4.56 -49.53 15.82
CA THR A 34 -4.57 -49.02 17.17
C THR A 34 -3.34 -48.16 17.48
N SER A 35 -3.58 -47.19 18.36
CA SER A 35 -2.66 -46.40 19.17
C SER A 35 -1.41 -47.11 19.71
N ALA A 36 -0.29 -46.38 19.79
CA ALA A 36 0.63 -46.48 20.92
C ALA A 36 1.42 -45.17 21.13
N SER A 37 1.32 -44.68 22.36
CA SER A 37 2.15 -43.64 22.97
C SER A 37 3.59 -44.14 23.13
N SER A 38 4.58 -43.30 22.85
CA SER A 38 5.95 -43.51 23.32
C SER A 38 6.67 -42.18 23.49
N ALA A 39 7.07 -41.93 24.74
CA ALA A 39 7.95 -40.86 25.16
C ALA A 39 9.33 -41.07 24.53
N LEU A 40 9.88 -40.03 23.92
CA LEU A 40 11.23 -40.01 23.36
C LEU A 40 12.10 -39.08 24.22
N THR A 41 13.04 -39.72 24.89
CA THR A 41 14.22 -39.16 25.55
C THR A 41 15.10 -38.43 24.54
N HIS A 42 15.49 -37.20 24.87
CA HIS A 42 16.46 -36.38 24.16
C HIS A 42 17.88 -36.96 24.36
N GLU A 43 18.40 -37.71 23.39
CA GLU A 43 19.86 -37.92 23.25
C GLU A 43 20.44 -36.90 22.26
N GLY A 44 21.55 -36.29 22.66
CA GLY A 44 22.25 -35.26 21.91
C GLY A 44 22.95 -35.83 20.67
N HIS A 45 22.43 -35.50 19.50
CA HIS A 45 23.16 -35.65 18.24
C HIS A 45 24.13 -34.48 18.08
N GLU A 46 25.41 -34.76 18.33
CA GLU A 46 26.54 -33.92 17.92
C GLU A 46 26.63 -33.94 16.39
N VAL A 47 26.07 -32.92 15.74
CA VAL A 47 26.16 -32.73 14.29
C VAL A 47 27.59 -32.28 13.96
N LYS A 48 28.43 -33.23 13.57
CA LYS A 48 29.74 -32.94 12.94
C LYS A 48 29.51 -32.05 11.71
N ALA A 49 29.95 -30.79 11.81
CA ALA A 49 29.93 -29.85 10.71
C ALA A 49 30.75 -30.40 9.53
N VAL A 50 30.07 -30.76 8.44
CA VAL A 50 30.73 -31.06 7.17
C VAL A 50 31.22 -29.73 6.59
N PRO A 51 32.53 -29.54 6.36
CA PRO A 51 33.04 -28.33 5.73
C PRO A 51 32.53 -28.30 4.29
N SER A 52 31.51 -27.49 4.04
CA SER A 52 31.01 -27.21 2.69
C SER A 52 32.11 -26.46 1.94
N SER A 53 32.80 -27.17 1.04
CA SER A 53 33.83 -26.64 0.15
C SER A 53 33.24 -25.97 -1.10
N GLN A 54 31.98 -25.50 -1.04
CA GLN A 54 31.41 -24.74 -2.15
C GLN A 54 32.16 -23.41 -2.28
N PRO A 55 32.79 -23.12 -3.43
CA PRO A 55 33.41 -21.82 -3.65
C PRO A 55 32.36 -20.72 -3.43
N PRO A 56 32.74 -19.58 -2.82
CA PRO A 56 31.80 -18.50 -2.59
C PRO A 56 31.12 -18.14 -3.92
N PRO A 57 29.78 -18.02 -3.94
CA PRO A 57 29.06 -17.72 -5.18
C PRO A 57 29.63 -16.45 -5.79
N ALA A 58 30.02 -16.52 -7.06
CA ALA A 58 30.56 -15.39 -7.80
C ALA A 58 29.61 -14.18 -7.63
N HIS A 59 30.14 -13.07 -7.10
CA HIS A 59 29.33 -11.89 -6.84
C HIS A 59 28.73 -11.37 -8.15
N ASP A 60 27.39 -11.32 -8.21
CA ASP A 60 26.65 -10.72 -9.32
C ASP A 60 27.03 -9.22 -9.44
N PRO A 61 27.64 -8.78 -10.55
CA PRO A 61 28.17 -7.43 -10.66
C PRO A 61 27.04 -6.40 -10.56
N THR A 62 27.26 -5.36 -9.74
CA THR A 62 26.38 -4.19 -9.72
C THR A 62 26.49 -3.44 -11.04
N VAL A 63 25.37 -3.28 -11.74
CA VAL A 63 25.31 -2.59 -13.04
C VAL A 63 24.85 -1.14 -12.89
N VAL A 64 23.85 -0.91 -12.03
CA VAL A 64 23.27 0.43 -11.83
C VAL A 64 23.51 0.89 -10.40
N ARG A 65 23.94 2.15 -10.25
CA ARG A 65 24.07 2.82 -8.95
C ARG A 65 23.37 4.16 -9.02
N TRP A 66 22.37 4.38 -8.17
CA TRP A 66 21.62 5.63 -8.13
C TRP A 66 21.41 6.14 -6.70
N PRO A 67 21.54 7.45 -6.44
CA PRO A 67 22.05 8.47 -7.35
C PRO A 67 23.50 8.19 -7.75
N CYS A 68 23.88 8.57 -8.98
CA CYS A 68 25.24 8.34 -9.51
C CYS A 68 26.31 9.00 -8.63
N LYS A 69 26.00 10.16 -8.07
CA LYS A 69 26.80 10.84 -7.06
C LYS A 69 26.19 10.60 -5.68
N PRO A 70 26.99 10.22 -4.65
CA PRO A 70 26.49 10.17 -3.28
C PRO A 70 25.91 11.52 -2.91
N VAL A 71 24.68 11.50 -2.38
CA VAL A 71 24.05 12.68 -1.78
C VAL A 71 23.91 12.37 -0.30
N VAL A 72 24.46 13.23 0.56
CA VAL A 72 24.40 13.05 2.01
C VAL A 72 22.94 12.89 2.46
N GLY A 73 22.66 11.86 3.26
CA GLY A 73 21.31 11.53 3.74
C GLY A 73 20.41 10.83 2.72
N ARG A 74 20.88 10.56 1.49
CA ARG A 74 20.12 9.80 0.48
C ARG A 74 20.64 8.36 0.41
N LEU A 75 19.72 7.41 0.56
CA LEU A 75 19.98 6.00 0.30
C LEU A 75 20.47 5.83 -1.14
N ARG A 76 21.56 5.08 -1.30
CA ARG A 76 22.07 4.66 -2.60
C ARG A 76 21.46 3.30 -2.92
N TRP A 77 20.82 3.22 -4.08
CA TRP A 77 20.23 2.03 -4.64
C TRP A 77 21.18 1.40 -5.66
N HIS A 78 21.20 0.08 -5.65
CA HIS A 78 22.06 -0.74 -6.48
C HIS A 78 21.19 -1.75 -7.21
N LEU A 79 21.37 -1.90 -8.53
CA LEU A 79 20.79 -3.01 -9.28
C LEU A 79 21.93 -3.90 -9.76
N SER A 80 21.79 -5.20 -9.54
CA SER A 80 22.71 -6.20 -10.07
C SER A 80 22.39 -6.52 -11.53
N GLN A 81 23.24 -7.30 -12.20
CA GLN A 81 22.96 -7.75 -13.56
C GLN A 81 21.71 -8.64 -13.58
N ASN A 82 21.47 -9.45 -12.55
CA ASN A 82 20.25 -10.26 -12.45
C ASN A 82 18.99 -9.41 -12.30
N ASP A 83 19.01 -8.36 -11.48
CA ASP A 83 17.87 -7.44 -11.34
C ASP A 83 17.47 -6.82 -12.70
N VAL A 84 18.47 -6.38 -13.47
CA VAL A 84 18.26 -5.80 -14.80
C VAL A 84 17.79 -6.86 -15.80
N ALA A 85 18.34 -8.08 -15.74
CA ALA A 85 17.95 -9.17 -16.62
C ALA A 85 16.50 -9.64 -16.40
N LEU A 86 15.92 -9.40 -15.22
CA LEU A 86 14.51 -9.67 -14.93
C LEU A 86 13.56 -8.64 -15.57
N VAL A 87 14.06 -7.49 -16.01
CA VAL A 87 13.30 -6.50 -16.78
C VAL A 87 13.25 -6.88 -18.26
N THR A 88 12.96 -8.15 -18.53
CA THR A 88 12.78 -8.71 -19.87
C THR A 88 11.39 -9.31 -20.01
N LYS A 89 10.94 -9.48 -21.25
CA LYS A 89 9.58 -9.93 -21.56
C LYS A 89 9.27 -11.25 -20.85
N GLY A 90 8.15 -11.29 -20.12
CA GLY A 90 7.63 -12.50 -19.49
C GLY A 90 8.25 -12.89 -18.15
N LYS A 91 9.09 -12.02 -17.54
CA LYS A 91 9.67 -12.26 -16.22
C LYS A 91 9.15 -11.28 -15.17
N CYS A 92 8.97 -11.76 -13.94
CA CYS A 92 8.67 -10.90 -12.80
C CYS A 92 9.89 -10.06 -12.47
N VAL A 93 9.68 -8.76 -12.27
CA VAL A 93 10.70 -7.86 -11.73
C VAL A 93 11.02 -8.20 -10.26
N SER A 94 12.27 -7.96 -9.85
CA SER A 94 12.70 -8.16 -8.47
C SER A 94 12.18 -7.08 -7.53
N ASP A 95 12.15 -7.39 -6.23
CA ASP A 95 11.85 -6.40 -5.19
C ASP A 95 12.80 -5.19 -5.25
N GLN A 96 14.08 -5.45 -5.48
CA GLN A 96 15.12 -4.45 -5.60
C GLN A 96 14.89 -3.52 -6.80
N PHE A 97 14.46 -4.06 -7.94
CA PHE A 97 14.10 -3.26 -9.11
C PHE A 97 12.90 -2.35 -8.81
N VAL A 98 11.81 -2.88 -8.25
CA VAL A 98 10.61 -2.10 -7.92
C VAL A 98 10.95 -0.97 -6.94
N GLN A 99 11.71 -1.29 -5.89
CA GLN A 99 12.14 -0.31 -4.89
C GLN A 99 12.99 0.81 -5.54
N PHE A 100 14.00 0.43 -6.33
CA PHE A 100 14.82 1.38 -7.09
C PHE A 100 13.95 2.28 -7.98
N ALA A 101 13.06 1.68 -8.76
CA ALA A 101 12.29 2.38 -9.78
C ALA A 101 11.27 3.36 -9.18
N ILE A 102 10.64 3.02 -8.06
CA ILE A 102 9.78 3.94 -7.29
C ILE A 102 10.59 5.13 -6.78
N HIS A 103 11.77 4.88 -6.18
CA HIS A 103 12.63 5.96 -5.71
C HIS A 103 13.10 6.86 -6.86
N TYR A 104 13.48 6.27 -7.98
CA TYR A 104 13.85 6.99 -9.20
C TYR A 104 12.70 7.87 -9.69
N ALA A 105 11.51 7.30 -9.88
CA ALA A 105 10.33 8.00 -10.39
C ALA A 105 9.91 9.20 -9.52
N LEU A 106 10.00 9.07 -8.19
CA LEU A 106 9.51 10.09 -7.25
C LEU A 106 10.55 11.12 -6.83
N ARG A 107 11.85 10.81 -6.93
CA ARG A 107 12.92 11.69 -6.40
C ARG A 107 13.86 12.24 -7.48
N ASP A 108 13.83 11.71 -8.69
CA ASP A 108 14.55 12.33 -9.79
C ASP A 108 13.75 13.54 -10.31
N PRO A 109 14.39 14.69 -10.61
CA PRO A 109 13.70 15.84 -11.20
C PRO A 109 13.17 15.57 -12.61
N TYR A 110 13.79 14.62 -13.33
CA TYR A 110 13.43 14.28 -14.71
C TYR A 110 13.25 12.77 -14.87
N PRO A 111 12.30 12.13 -14.17
CA PRO A 111 12.08 10.71 -14.37
C PRO A 111 11.66 10.50 -15.82
N PHE A 112 12.26 9.52 -16.49
CA PHE A 112 11.99 9.22 -17.90
C PHE A 112 12.29 10.40 -18.85
N GLY A 113 13.16 11.34 -18.45
CA GLY A 113 13.45 12.54 -19.23
C GLY A 113 12.32 13.58 -19.26
N LEU A 114 11.27 13.39 -18.45
CA LEU A 114 10.13 14.31 -18.36
C LEU A 114 10.23 15.16 -17.11
N ALA A 115 9.99 16.46 -17.24
CA ALA A 115 9.91 17.33 -16.07
C ALA A 115 8.82 16.82 -15.11
N ALA A 116 9.14 16.72 -13.83
CA ALA A 116 8.16 16.42 -12.80
C ALA A 116 6.96 17.38 -12.87
N SER A 117 5.73 16.86 -12.74
CA SER A 117 4.55 17.70 -12.66
C SER A 117 4.68 18.74 -11.54
N ILE A 118 4.24 19.97 -11.77
CA ILE A 118 4.19 21.02 -10.73
C ILE A 118 3.31 20.65 -9.53
N THR A 119 2.38 19.70 -9.72
CA THR A 119 1.50 19.19 -8.67
C THR A 119 2.06 17.96 -7.95
N ARG A 120 3.24 17.46 -8.36
CA ARG A 120 3.87 16.31 -7.72
C ARG A 120 4.28 16.69 -6.28
N PRO A 121 3.94 15.86 -5.27
CA PRO A 121 4.42 16.07 -3.92
C PRO A 121 5.95 16.07 -3.85
N LYS A 122 6.51 16.88 -2.96
CA LYS A 122 7.95 16.90 -2.72
C LYS A 122 8.39 15.56 -2.13
N ALA A 123 9.64 15.16 -2.38
CA ALA A 123 10.18 13.93 -1.82
C ALA A 123 10.14 13.86 -0.28
N THR A 124 10.13 15.01 0.41
CA THR A 124 9.98 15.12 1.87
C THR A 124 8.55 14.89 2.36
N GLU A 125 7.57 14.95 1.45
CA GLU A 125 6.14 14.73 1.74
C GLU A 125 5.73 13.27 1.50
N ILE A 126 6.65 12.42 1.01
CA ILE A 126 6.40 11.02 0.70
C ILE A 126 7.35 10.12 1.49
N MET A 127 6.79 9.26 2.35
CA MET A 127 7.52 8.18 2.99
C MET A 127 7.31 6.89 2.19
N ILE A 128 8.38 6.34 1.65
CA ILE A 128 8.37 5.10 0.87
C ILE A 128 8.77 3.96 1.80
N PHE A 129 7.93 2.95 1.91
CA PHE A 129 8.24 1.71 2.61
C PHE A 129 9.07 0.76 1.72
N ASP A 130 9.73 -0.19 2.38
CA ASP A 130 10.48 -1.23 1.69
C ASP A 130 9.52 -2.20 0.98
N ALA A 131 9.89 -2.72 -0.18
CA ALA A 131 9.15 -3.74 -0.94
C ALA A 131 8.72 -4.97 -0.10
N LEU A 132 9.51 -5.33 0.91
CA LEU A 132 9.24 -6.45 1.81
C LEU A 132 8.31 -6.09 2.98
N ILE A 133 7.79 -4.85 3.03
CA ILE A 133 6.98 -4.37 4.15
C ILE A 133 5.80 -5.30 4.44
N HIS A 134 5.09 -5.77 3.41
CA HIS A 134 3.93 -6.63 3.60
C HIS A 134 4.30 -7.96 4.28
N THR A 135 5.43 -8.57 3.90
CA THR A 135 5.98 -9.76 4.57
C THR A 135 6.23 -9.48 6.05
N HIS A 136 6.76 -8.30 6.38
CA HIS A 136 6.93 -7.89 7.77
C HIS A 136 5.61 -7.66 8.50
N LEU A 137 4.60 -7.07 7.86
CA LEU A 137 3.29 -6.79 8.49
C LEU A 137 2.53 -8.06 8.89
N ARG A 138 2.68 -9.14 8.09
CA ARG A 138 2.05 -10.44 8.35
C ARG A 138 2.65 -11.19 9.55
N SER A 139 3.92 -10.95 9.87
CA SER A 139 4.59 -11.56 11.01
C SER A 139 4.56 -10.62 12.21
N SER A 140 3.91 -11.00 13.31
CA SER A 140 3.88 -10.19 14.54
C SER A 140 5.29 -9.86 15.03
N THR A 141 6.21 -10.83 14.98
CA THR A 141 7.62 -10.66 15.39
C THR A 141 8.36 -9.67 14.50
N GLN A 142 8.20 -9.74 13.18
CA GLN A 142 8.85 -8.78 12.27
C GLN A 142 8.20 -7.40 12.35
N ARG A 143 6.88 -7.34 12.50
CA ARG A 143 6.14 -6.08 12.69
C ARG A 143 6.60 -5.36 13.96
N ALA A 144 6.87 -6.08 15.04
CA ALA A 144 7.42 -5.51 16.27
C ALA A 144 8.84 -4.92 16.08
N ARG A 145 9.61 -5.44 15.11
CA ARG A 145 10.95 -4.92 14.76
C ARG A 145 10.90 -3.69 13.85
N LEU A 146 9.75 -3.36 13.27
CA LEU A 146 9.60 -2.11 12.54
C LEU A 146 9.65 -0.97 13.55
N ASN A 147 10.81 -0.33 13.61
CA ASN A 147 11.03 0.81 14.49
C ASN A 147 9.92 1.87 14.27
N PRO A 148 9.33 2.40 15.35
CA PRO A 148 8.39 3.50 15.22
C PRO A 148 9.08 4.65 14.52
N ARG A 149 8.44 5.16 13.46
CA ARG A 149 8.95 6.27 12.67
C ARG A 149 8.22 7.54 13.12
N PRO A 150 8.90 8.50 13.79
CA PRO A 150 8.24 9.71 14.29
C PRO A 150 7.52 10.50 13.20
N ALA A 151 8.02 10.43 11.96
CA ALA A 151 7.47 11.15 10.83
C ALA A 151 6.25 10.47 10.17
N LEU A 152 5.79 9.31 10.64
CA LEU A 152 4.76 8.53 9.94
C LEU A 152 3.44 9.31 9.82
N PHE A 153 3.02 9.97 10.89
CA PHE A 153 1.76 10.72 10.90
C PHE A 153 1.91 12.17 10.45
N THR A 154 3.12 12.72 10.43
CA THR A 154 3.37 14.08 9.91
C THR A 154 3.59 14.09 8.40
N THR A 155 3.96 12.97 7.80
CA THR A 155 4.17 12.85 6.36
C THR A 155 2.82 12.73 5.62
N PRO A 156 2.51 13.59 4.64
CA PRO A 156 1.20 13.56 3.95
C PRO A 156 0.91 12.26 3.18
N TYR A 157 1.94 11.61 2.63
CA TYR A 157 1.80 10.41 1.81
C TYR A 157 2.69 9.27 2.31
N LEU A 158 2.09 8.09 2.53
CA LEU A 158 2.80 6.85 2.83
C LEU A 158 2.62 5.89 1.68
N LEU A 159 3.71 5.51 1.01
CA LEU A 159 3.69 4.61 -0.13
C LEU A 159 4.18 3.21 0.28
N PHE A 160 3.33 2.22 0.02
CA PHE A 160 3.58 0.80 0.27
C PHE A 160 3.64 0.04 -1.07
N PRO A 161 4.83 -0.25 -1.60
CA PRO A 161 4.98 -1.30 -2.60
C PRO A 161 4.61 -2.65 -1.97
N ILE A 162 3.71 -3.41 -2.60
CA ILE A 162 3.25 -4.70 -2.09
C ILE A 162 3.58 -5.80 -3.09
N HIS A 163 4.35 -6.76 -2.62
CA HIS A 163 4.53 -8.06 -3.26
C HIS A 163 3.74 -9.11 -2.47
N HIS A 164 2.78 -9.78 -3.12
CA HIS A 164 1.97 -10.82 -2.47
C HIS A 164 1.62 -11.94 -3.45
N ASN A 165 2.10 -13.17 -3.21
CA ASN A 165 1.83 -14.35 -4.04
C ASN A 165 2.17 -14.11 -5.53
N ASP A 166 3.40 -13.68 -5.82
CA ASP A 166 3.90 -13.35 -7.16
C ASP A 166 3.13 -12.23 -7.88
N HIS A 167 2.32 -11.47 -7.14
CA HIS A 167 1.57 -10.33 -7.63
C HIS A 167 2.07 -9.03 -7.00
N TRP A 168 2.31 -8.04 -7.86
CA TRP A 168 2.75 -6.71 -7.45
C TRP A 168 1.62 -5.70 -7.56
N PHE A 169 1.49 -4.85 -6.56
CA PHE A 169 0.60 -3.70 -6.58
C PHE A 169 1.11 -2.64 -5.62
N ALA A 170 0.45 -1.48 -5.59
CA ALA A 170 0.84 -0.40 -4.69
C ALA A 170 -0.35 0.13 -3.89
N CYS A 171 -0.07 0.51 -2.65
CA CYS A 171 -1.01 1.22 -1.80
C CYS A 171 -0.41 2.58 -1.40
N ILE A 172 -1.21 3.64 -1.44
CA ILE A 172 -0.84 4.97 -0.93
C ILE A 172 -1.83 5.34 0.17
N VAL A 173 -1.32 5.64 1.36
CA VAL A 173 -2.12 6.25 2.42
C VAL A 173 -1.95 7.76 2.37
N VAL A 174 -3.06 8.46 2.18
CA VAL A 174 -3.16 9.92 2.13
C VAL A 174 -3.70 10.43 3.46
N ASN A 175 -3.14 11.53 3.94
CA ASN A 175 -3.52 12.20 5.20
C ASN A 175 -3.47 11.27 6.43
N PRO A 176 -2.36 10.57 6.71
CA PRO A 176 -2.26 9.69 7.87
C PRO A 176 -2.44 10.45 9.20
N HIS A 177 -2.13 11.75 9.27
CA HIS A 177 -2.40 12.60 10.44
C HIS A 177 -3.87 12.59 10.90
N LEU A 178 -4.82 12.29 10.01
CA LEU A 178 -6.26 12.25 10.34
C LEU A 178 -6.68 10.95 11.05
N ILE A 179 -5.73 10.04 11.35
CA ILE A 179 -6.02 8.82 12.10
C ILE A 179 -6.53 9.12 13.51
N VAL A 180 -6.10 10.24 14.10
CA VAL A 180 -6.63 10.75 15.36
C VAL A 180 -7.80 11.68 15.04
N PRO A 181 -9.01 11.42 15.55
CA PRO A 181 -10.14 12.32 15.37
C PRO A 181 -9.81 13.71 15.94
N SER A 182 -10.22 14.78 15.26
CA SER A 182 -10.13 16.12 15.84
C SER A 182 -10.96 16.17 17.13
N ALA A 183 -10.41 16.78 18.18
CA ALA A 183 -11.11 17.00 19.43
C ALA A 183 -12.50 17.61 19.15
N PRO A 184 -13.57 17.10 19.77
CA PRO A 184 -14.89 17.72 19.62
C PRO A 184 -14.77 19.18 20.06
N ALA A 185 -15.20 20.11 19.20
CA ALA A 185 -15.12 21.54 19.51
C ALA A 185 -15.88 21.80 20.83
N VAL A 186 -15.11 22.05 21.89
CA VAL A 186 -15.62 22.31 23.25
C VAL A 186 -16.56 23.51 23.16
N GLY A 187 -17.87 23.27 23.15
CA GLY A 187 -18.88 24.33 22.99
C GLY A 187 -19.94 24.08 21.91
N GLN A 188 -19.81 23.07 21.04
CA GLN A 188 -20.98 22.57 20.32
C GLN A 188 -21.82 21.70 21.27
N ALA A 189 -22.60 22.36 22.12
CA ALA A 189 -23.75 21.73 22.76
C ALA A 189 -24.53 20.98 21.66
N PRO A 190 -24.95 19.72 21.88
CA PRO A 190 -25.62 18.93 20.87
C PRO A 190 -26.78 19.76 20.32
N ALA A 191 -26.62 20.23 19.07
CA ALA A 191 -27.59 21.13 18.47
C ALA A 191 -28.95 20.42 18.58
N PRO A 192 -29.98 21.06 19.18
CA PRO A 192 -31.31 20.49 19.18
C PRO A 192 -31.62 20.15 17.71
N ARG A 193 -32.16 18.95 17.46
CA ARG A 193 -32.46 18.42 16.12
C ARG A 193 -33.48 19.32 15.41
N GLY A 194 -33.02 20.47 14.96
CA GLY A 194 -33.76 21.48 14.21
C GLY A 194 -33.49 21.26 12.74
N ARG A 195 -34.54 20.90 12.02
CA ARG A 195 -34.59 20.89 10.55
C ARG A 195 -34.32 22.33 10.09
N GLY A 196 -33.13 22.61 9.55
CA GLY A 196 -32.79 23.99 9.16
C GLY A 196 -31.54 24.09 8.30
N GLU A 197 -31.79 24.15 6.99
CA GLU A 197 -31.07 24.95 5.97
C GLU A 197 -29.56 25.19 6.14
N VAL A 198 -28.77 24.49 5.32
CA VAL A 198 -27.32 24.68 5.19
C VAL A 198 -27.04 25.91 4.34
N ARG A 199 -26.64 27.03 4.98
CA ARG A 199 -26.17 28.23 4.28
C ARG A 199 -24.66 28.14 4.07
N ILE A 200 -24.24 27.86 2.83
CA ILE A 200 -22.84 27.83 2.42
C ILE A 200 -22.30 29.27 2.39
N GLN A 201 -21.34 29.59 3.26
CA GLN A 201 -20.56 30.83 3.17
C GLN A 201 -19.37 30.61 2.24
N ILE A 202 -19.36 31.34 1.12
CA ILE A 202 -18.26 31.39 0.16
C ILE A 202 -17.30 32.48 0.62
N HIS A 203 -16.05 32.11 0.93
CA HIS A 203 -14.99 33.08 1.19
C HIS A 203 -14.46 33.66 -0.14
N PRO A 204 -14.24 34.99 -0.24
CA PRO A 204 -13.66 35.62 -1.42
C PRO A 204 -12.20 35.18 -1.63
N ALA A 205 -11.84 34.95 -2.90
CA ALA A 205 -10.52 34.48 -3.30
C ALA A 205 -9.42 35.50 -2.99
N LYS A 206 -8.32 35.02 -2.39
CA LYS A 206 -7.09 35.80 -2.16
C LYS A 206 -6.41 36.09 -3.51
N GLU A 207 -6.07 37.36 -3.75
CA GLU A 207 -5.39 37.83 -4.96
C GLU A 207 -4.01 37.16 -5.14
N ARG A 208 -3.68 36.84 -6.40
CA ARG A 208 -2.40 36.24 -6.81
C ARG A 208 -1.27 37.26 -6.77
N PRO A 209 -0.08 36.94 -6.22
CA PRO A 209 1.08 37.81 -6.31
C PRO A 209 1.64 37.89 -7.75
N ALA A 210 2.04 39.10 -8.14
CA ALA A 210 2.57 39.44 -9.46
C ALA A 210 3.90 38.74 -9.76
N LYS A 211 4.08 38.33 -11.02
CA LYS A 211 5.27 37.65 -11.55
C LYS A 211 6.47 38.60 -11.63
N LYS A 212 7.63 38.15 -11.13
CA LYS A 212 8.95 38.77 -11.37
C LYS A 212 9.50 38.38 -12.76
N PRO A 213 10.34 39.23 -13.39
CA PRO A 213 10.90 38.99 -14.72
C PRO A 213 11.99 37.90 -14.73
N ARG A 214 12.04 37.16 -15.84
CA ARG A 214 12.96 36.06 -16.14
C ARG A 214 14.40 36.55 -16.32
N GLY A 215 15.33 35.97 -15.55
CA GLY A 215 16.75 35.95 -15.86
C GLY A 215 17.05 34.88 -16.91
N LEU A 216 18.07 35.11 -17.73
CA LEU A 216 18.54 34.24 -18.81
C LEU A 216 19.04 32.90 -18.26
N ASP A 217 18.46 31.81 -18.76
CA ASP A 217 18.84 30.45 -18.39
C ASP A 217 20.15 30.01 -19.08
N PRO A 218 21.01 29.24 -18.39
CA PRO A 218 22.21 28.65 -18.96
C PRO A 218 21.87 27.57 -20.00
N LEU A 219 22.73 27.46 -21.02
CA LEU A 219 22.64 26.48 -22.10
C LEU A 219 22.53 25.04 -21.55
N PRO A 220 21.56 24.23 -22.02
CA PRO A 220 21.38 22.87 -21.55
C PRO A 220 22.48 21.95 -22.07
N SER A 221 23.13 21.24 -21.15
CA SER A 221 23.97 20.08 -21.48
C SER A 221 23.17 19.04 -22.28
N PRO A 222 23.79 18.30 -23.21
CA PRO A 222 23.11 17.27 -23.99
C PRO A 222 22.52 16.20 -23.06
N GLN A 223 21.19 16.22 -22.93
CA GLN A 223 20.44 15.25 -22.14
C GLN A 223 20.31 13.95 -22.96
N PRO A 224 20.48 12.77 -22.32
CA PRO A 224 20.12 11.51 -22.96
C PRO A 224 18.67 11.58 -23.44
N ARG A 225 18.43 11.28 -24.72
CA ARG A 225 17.10 11.34 -25.33
C ARG A 225 16.34 10.07 -24.97
N PHE A 226 15.51 10.14 -23.94
CA PHE A 226 14.46 9.16 -23.70
C PHE A 226 13.30 9.44 -24.68
N GLY A 227 12.68 8.39 -25.22
CA GLY A 227 11.45 8.54 -26.01
C GLY A 227 10.34 9.18 -25.17
N GLN A 228 9.46 9.98 -25.78
CA GLN A 228 8.30 10.53 -25.08
C GLN A 228 7.38 9.38 -24.65
N TYR A 229 7.04 9.36 -23.36
CA TYR A 229 6.15 8.37 -22.80
C TYR A 229 5.03 9.06 -21.98
N PRO A 230 3.75 8.72 -22.19
CA PRO A 230 3.26 7.81 -23.22
C PRO A 230 3.51 8.38 -24.65
N PRO A 231 3.63 7.53 -25.68
CA PRO A 231 3.76 7.98 -27.06
C PRO A 231 2.63 8.95 -27.44
N PRO A 232 2.89 9.97 -28.29
CA PRO A 232 1.85 10.89 -28.74
C PRO A 232 0.62 10.15 -29.30
N GLY A 233 -0.57 10.54 -28.87
CA GLY A 233 -1.84 9.93 -29.30
C GLY A 233 -2.37 8.79 -28.42
N THR A 234 -1.63 8.39 -27.39
CA THR A 234 -2.06 7.34 -26.46
C THR A 234 -3.22 7.79 -25.57
N ARG A 235 -4.34 7.06 -25.55
CA ARG A 235 -5.47 7.29 -24.62
C ARG A 235 -5.12 6.78 -23.23
N SER A 236 -5.66 7.37 -22.14
CA SER A 236 -5.40 6.93 -20.75
C SER A 236 -5.64 5.43 -20.49
N ARG A 237 -6.53 4.79 -21.27
CA ARG A 237 -6.84 3.36 -21.17
C ARG A 237 -5.89 2.46 -21.98
N GLU A 238 -5.10 3.04 -22.86
CA GLU A 238 -4.22 2.36 -23.82
C GLU A 238 -2.74 2.63 -23.50
N MET A 239 -2.42 3.04 -22.26
CA MET A 239 -1.03 3.37 -21.92
C MET A 239 -0.12 2.15 -22.11
N PRO A 240 0.86 2.22 -23.03
CA PRO A 240 1.78 1.11 -23.26
C PRO A 240 2.60 0.89 -22.00
N LEU A 241 3.06 -0.32 -21.74
CA LEU A 241 3.93 -0.59 -20.59
C LEU A 241 5.21 0.28 -20.63
N PRO A 242 5.71 0.79 -19.48
CA PRO A 242 7.04 1.36 -19.44
C PRO A 242 8.05 0.30 -19.87
N ARG A 243 8.84 0.58 -20.90
CA ARG A 243 9.91 -0.31 -21.35
C ARG A 243 11.18 -0.01 -20.58
N ILE A 244 12.12 -0.97 -20.56
CA ILE A 244 13.45 -0.74 -19.96
C ILE A 244 14.16 0.49 -20.56
N GLN A 245 13.93 0.79 -21.85
CA GLN A 245 14.47 1.98 -22.52
C GLN A 245 13.93 3.30 -21.94
N ASN A 246 12.78 3.27 -21.25
CA ASN A 246 12.28 4.44 -20.55
C ASN A 246 13.12 4.71 -19.29
N PHE A 247 13.68 3.67 -18.65
CA PHE A 247 14.49 3.78 -17.44
C PHE A 247 15.99 3.92 -17.73
N LEU A 248 16.46 3.40 -18.86
CA LEU A 248 17.89 3.36 -19.24
C LEU A 248 18.05 3.81 -20.70
N PRO A 249 19.05 4.65 -21.03
CA PRO A 249 19.33 5.05 -22.41
C PRO A 249 19.96 3.87 -23.18
N LEU A 250 19.12 2.96 -23.68
CA LEU A 250 19.52 1.80 -24.49
C LEU A 250 19.06 2.00 -25.95
N PRO A 251 19.79 1.47 -26.96
CA PRO A 251 19.39 1.54 -28.36
C PRO A 251 18.00 0.92 -28.59
N GLU A 252 17.17 1.55 -29.43
CA GLU A 252 15.86 1.00 -29.81
C GLU A 252 16.05 -0.19 -30.77
N GLU A 253 15.49 -1.35 -30.41
CA GLU A 253 15.24 -2.41 -31.38
C GLU A 253 13.84 -2.24 -31.99
N PRO A 254 13.65 -2.50 -33.30
CA PRO A 254 12.36 -2.36 -33.95
C PRO A 254 11.36 -3.35 -33.36
N SER A 255 10.35 -2.84 -32.63
CA SER A 255 9.30 -3.69 -32.03
C SER A 255 8.13 -3.88 -32.98
N GLU A 256 7.80 -5.12 -33.31
CA GLU A 256 6.56 -5.50 -34.00
C GLU A 256 5.33 -5.14 -33.13
N GLY A 257 4.39 -4.41 -33.73
CA GLY A 257 3.22 -3.87 -33.03
C GLY A 257 2.22 -4.97 -32.64
N VAL A 258 1.97 -5.12 -31.34
CA VAL A 258 0.85 -5.92 -30.82
C VAL A 258 -0.40 -5.04 -30.77
N VAL A 259 -1.44 -5.42 -31.49
CA VAL A 259 -2.75 -4.76 -31.46
C VAL A 259 -3.53 -5.27 -30.25
N PRO A 260 -4.02 -4.39 -29.35
CA PRO A 260 -4.82 -4.82 -28.20
C PRO A 260 -6.22 -5.30 -28.62
N ASP A 261 -6.67 -6.40 -28.02
CA ASP A 261 -7.99 -6.99 -28.24
C ASP A 261 -9.11 -6.11 -27.63
N PRO A 262 -10.07 -5.60 -28.44
CA PRO A 262 -11.15 -4.74 -27.97
C PRO A 262 -12.27 -5.47 -27.19
N SER A 263 -12.19 -6.80 -27.00
CA SER A 263 -13.26 -7.61 -26.42
C SER A 263 -13.35 -7.60 -24.89
N VAL A 264 -12.37 -7.03 -24.18
CA VAL A 264 -12.38 -6.97 -22.71
C VAL A 264 -13.22 -5.79 -22.21
N ARG A 265 -14.54 -5.97 -22.13
CA ARG A 265 -15.45 -5.05 -21.44
C ARG A 265 -15.58 -5.47 -19.97
N TYR A 266 -14.98 -4.71 -19.07
CA TYR A 266 -15.26 -4.82 -17.64
C TYR A 266 -16.56 -4.07 -17.33
N ASP A 267 -17.68 -4.80 -17.27
CA ASP A 267 -18.95 -4.30 -16.72
C ASP A 267 -18.81 -4.13 -15.20
N ILE A 268 -18.20 -3.02 -14.79
CA ILE A 268 -18.27 -2.57 -13.41
C ILE A 268 -19.64 -1.93 -13.25
N GLY A 269 -20.57 -2.68 -12.65
CA GLY A 269 -21.92 -2.23 -12.38
C GLY A 269 -21.95 -0.88 -11.63
N PRO A 270 -23.10 -0.19 -11.64
CA PRO A 270 -23.25 1.21 -11.20
C PRO A 270 -23.19 1.41 -9.67
N GLU A 271 -22.62 0.47 -8.91
CA GLU A 271 -22.42 0.62 -7.47
C GLU A 271 -21.60 1.91 -7.22
N PRO A 272 -22.08 2.84 -6.37
CA PRO A 272 -21.40 4.09 -6.11
C PRO A 272 -20.06 3.80 -5.46
N ARG A 273 -18.98 4.03 -6.21
CA ARG A 273 -17.63 3.86 -5.68
C ARG A 273 -17.42 4.78 -4.48
N PRO A 274 -16.77 4.31 -3.41
CA PRO A 274 -16.45 5.16 -2.28
C PRO A 274 -15.67 6.40 -2.75
N SER A 275 -16.18 7.58 -2.42
CA SER A 275 -15.57 8.85 -2.79
C SER A 275 -14.45 9.23 -1.82
N PHE A 276 -13.51 10.05 -2.29
CA PHE A 276 -12.44 10.57 -1.45
C PHE A 276 -13.00 11.43 -0.30
N CYS A 277 -12.56 11.15 0.93
CA CYS A 277 -12.96 11.88 2.13
C CYS A 277 -11.74 12.66 2.66
N PRO A 278 -11.71 14.00 2.56
CA PRO A 278 -10.58 14.80 3.03
C PRO A 278 -10.47 14.85 4.56
N LYS A 279 -11.45 14.32 5.30
CA LYS A 279 -11.52 14.33 6.77
C LYS A 279 -11.10 13.01 7.42
N ARG A 280 -10.61 12.05 6.62
CA ARG A 280 -10.20 10.72 7.08
C ARG A 280 -8.92 10.29 6.38
N PRO A 281 -8.09 9.44 7.03
CA PRO A 281 -7.01 8.81 6.32
C PRO A 281 -7.60 7.95 5.19
N THR A 282 -7.03 8.05 3.99
CA THR A 282 -7.54 7.32 2.83
C THR A 282 -6.47 6.40 2.27
N LEU A 283 -6.77 5.11 2.17
CA LEU A 283 -5.93 4.10 1.52
C LEU A 283 -6.37 3.96 0.05
N LEU A 284 -5.50 4.40 -0.86
CA LEU A 284 -5.64 4.25 -2.30
C LEU A 284 -4.91 2.97 -2.73
N GLN A 285 -5.60 2.06 -3.42
CA GLN A 285 -5.01 0.83 -3.98
C GLN A 285 -4.91 0.96 -5.50
N PHE A 286 -3.73 0.68 -6.05
CA PHE A 286 -3.44 0.66 -7.48
C PHE A 286 -3.09 -0.77 -7.87
N ASP A 287 -3.98 -1.44 -8.61
CA ASP A 287 -3.78 -2.84 -9.04
C ASP A 287 -4.18 -3.00 -10.51
N SER A 288 -3.19 -3.28 -11.36
CA SER A 288 -3.41 -3.53 -12.79
C SER A 288 -4.05 -4.89 -13.08
N TYR A 289 -4.06 -5.82 -12.13
CA TYR A 289 -4.73 -7.11 -12.30
C TYR A 289 -6.21 -7.05 -11.88
N GLY A 290 -6.60 -6.04 -11.11
CA GLY A 290 -8.00 -5.81 -10.72
C GLY A 290 -8.50 -6.75 -9.63
N ARG A 291 -7.61 -7.30 -8.79
CA ARG A 291 -8.01 -8.15 -7.65
C ARG A 291 -8.21 -7.29 -6.38
N PRO A 292 -9.25 -7.59 -5.58
CA PRO A 292 -9.37 -6.97 -4.26
C PRO A 292 -8.33 -7.59 -3.29
N HIS A 293 -7.69 -6.76 -2.47
CA HIS A 293 -6.70 -7.21 -1.46
C HIS A 293 -7.13 -6.92 -0.02
N PRO A 294 -8.26 -7.50 0.47
CA PRO A 294 -8.82 -7.15 1.78
C PRO A 294 -7.87 -7.43 2.95
N GLN A 295 -7.09 -8.52 2.87
CA GLN A 295 -6.14 -8.88 3.92
C GLN A 295 -4.98 -7.88 4.00
N VAL A 296 -4.40 -7.50 2.85
CA VAL A 296 -3.30 -6.51 2.81
C VAL A 296 -3.78 -5.15 3.34
N LYS A 297 -4.98 -4.70 2.93
CA LYS A 297 -5.59 -3.48 3.45
C LYS A 297 -5.73 -3.53 4.97
N ARG A 298 -6.23 -4.65 5.50
CA ARG A 298 -6.38 -4.88 6.96
C ARG A 298 -5.04 -4.81 7.68
N ASP A 299 -4.00 -5.44 7.12
CA ASP A 299 -2.67 -5.48 7.73
C ASP A 299 -1.99 -4.10 7.76
N ILE A 300 -2.12 -3.31 6.68
CA ILE A 300 -1.64 -1.92 6.64
C ILE A 300 -2.39 -1.06 7.67
N MET A 301 -3.73 -1.10 7.68
CA MET A 301 -4.54 -0.31 8.60
C MET A 301 -4.26 -0.67 10.06
N LYS A 302 -4.11 -1.96 10.37
CA LYS A 302 -3.76 -2.44 11.71
C LYS A 302 -2.39 -1.91 12.13
N TYR A 303 -1.37 -2.04 11.27
CA TYR A 303 -0.05 -1.50 11.54
C TYR A 303 -0.09 0.00 11.83
N LEU A 304 -0.81 0.78 11.03
CA LEU A 304 -0.93 2.23 11.22
C LEU A 304 -1.64 2.59 12.54
N ARG A 305 -2.66 1.85 12.95
CA ARG A 305 -3.31 2.05 14.26
C ARG A 305 -2.36 1.72 15.42
N GLU A 306 -1.67 0.59 15.35
CA GLU A 306 -0.66 0.20 16.36
C GLU A 306 0.45 1.27 16.46
N GLN A 307 0.90 1.83 15.33
CA GLN A 307 1.91 2.89 15.30
C GLN A 307 1.37 4.23 15.83
N ALA A 308 0.10 4.55 15.61
CA ALA A 308 -0.50 5.78 16.11
C ALA A 308 -0.46 5.82 17.63
N LEU A 309 -0.91 4.76 18.30
CA LEU A 309 -0.87 4.64 19.76
C LEU A 309 0.56 4.67 20.33
N LYS A 310 1.56 4.23 19.55
CA LYS A 310 2.96 4.19 19.98
C LYS A 310 3.72 5.49 19.78
N SER A 311 3.42 6.24 18.72
CA SER A 311 4.28 7.34 18.25
C SER A 311 3.63 8.72 18.31
N ILE A 312 2.30 8.81 18.37
CA ILE A 312 1.61 10.08 18.59
C ILE A 312 1.70 10.41 20.10
N PRO A 313 2.03 11.66 20.48
CA PRO A 313 2.09 12.06 21.88
C PRO A 313 0.79 11.74 22.62
N GLN A 314 0.91 11.15 23.81
CA GLN A 314 -0.25 10.75 24.60
C GLN A 314 -1.21 11.92 24.87
N ALA A 315 -0.70 13.12 25.14
CA ALA A 315 -1.52 14.31 25.33
C ALA A 315 -2.40 14.66 24.11
N GLU A 316 -1.93 14.38 22.89
CA GLU A 316 -2.71 14.59 21.66
C GLU A 316 -3.85 13.57 21.56
N LEU A 317 -3.56 12.30 21.86
CA LEU A 317 -4.57 11.22 21.89
C LEU A 317 -5.62 11.46 22.98
N GLU A 318 -5.21 11.89 24.17
CA GLU A 318 -6.10 12.25 25.28
C GLU A 318 -6.98 13.46 24.94
N SER A 319 -6.45 14.45 24.20
CA SER A 319 -7.26 15.58 23.73
C SER A 319 -8.36 15.16 22.74
N ALA A 320 -8.17 14.04 22.05
CA ALA A 320 -9.17 13.40 21.20
C ALA A 320 -10.10 12.43 21.97
N GLY A 321 -9.96 12.33 23.30
CA GLY A 321 -10.74 11.43 24.15
C GLY A 321 -10.28 9.97 24.07
N ILE A 322 -9.07 9.70 23.59
CA ILE A 322 -8.50 8.36 23.49
C ILE A 322 -7.57 8.14 24.68
N HIS A 323 -8.04 7.33 25.63
CA HIS A 323 -7.29 6.92 26.81
C HIS A 323 -7.10 5.41 26.77
N TRP A 324 -5.91 4.93 27.15
CA TRP A 324 -5.69 3.49 27.34
C TRP A 324 -4.60 3.21 28.35
N ASP A 325 -4.69 2.04 28.96
CA ASP A 325 -3.63 1.44 29.76
C ASP A 325 -2.73 0.59 28.86
N LYS A 326 -1.42 0.84 28.91
CA LYS A 326 -0.41 0.11 28.12
C LYS A 326 -0.22 -1.32 28.62
N GLU A 327 -0.49 -1.56 29.90
CA GLU A 327 -0.36 -2.88 30.52
C GLU A 327 -1.61 -3.75 30.30
N ASP A 328 -2.73 -3.16 29.87
CA ASP A 328 -3.96 -3.89 29.52
C ASP A 328 -4.13 -4.00 27.98
N PRO A 329 -3.94 -5.21 27.40
CA PRO A 329 -4.18 -5.43 25.99
C PRO A 329 -5.61 -5.11 25.54
N GLN A 330 -6.62 -5.27 26.40
CA GLN A 330 -8.00 -4.98 26.04
C GLN A 330 -8.24 -3.47 25.90
N SER A 331 -7.70 -2.67 26.83
CA SER A 331 -7.69 -1.21 26.75
C SER A 331 -7.03 -0.71 25.45
N THR A 332 -5.93 -1.33 25.04
CA THR A 332 -5.26 -1.00 23.77
C THR A 332 -6.17 -1.26 22.56
N VAL A 333 -6.84 -2.42 22.50
CA VAL A 333 -7.79 -2.75 21.42
C VAL A 333 -8.96 -1.76 21.40
N GLN A 334 -9.48 -1.37 22.56
CA GLN A 334 -10.54 -0.34 22.65
C GLN A 334 -10.07 1.00 22.10
N ALA A 335 -8.86 1.45 22.44
CA ALA A 335 -8.29 2.68 21.89
C ALA A 335 -8.09 2.61 20.37
N GLU A 336 -7.67 1.47 19.82
CA GLU A 336 -7.60 1.29 18.37
C GLU A 336 -8.95 1.47 17.66
N HIS A 337 -10.05 1.10 18.33
CA HIS A 337 -11.42 1.28 17.81
C HIS A 337 -11.91 2.74 17.87
N LEU A 338 -11.31 3.57 18.73
CA LEU A 338 -11.61 5.01 18.81
C LEU A 338 -10.88 5.82 17.74
N LEU A 339 -9.83 5.27 17.12
CA LEU A 339 -9.14 5.91 16.00
C LEU A 339 -10.06 6.03 14.76
N SER A 340 -9.84 7.07 13.96
CA SER A 340 -10.61 7.33 12.74
C SER A 340 -10.59 6.11 11.81
N PRO A 341 -11.76 5.72 11.24
CA PRO A 341 -11.79 4.68 10.23
C PRO A 341 -11.11 5.17 8.94
N PHE A 342 -10.44 4.26 8.25
CA PHE A 342 -9.87 4.55 6.93
C PHE A 342 -10.96 4.54 5.86
N ASN A 343 -10.87 5.51 4.97
CA ASN A 343 -11.52 5.40 3.66
C ASN A 343 -10.64 4.49 2.78
N THR A 344 -11.24 3.62 1.97
CA THR A 344 -10.50 2.74 1.05
C THR A 344 -11.03 2.96 -0.35
N ILE A 345 -10.13 3.23 -1.31
CA ILE A 345 -10.48 3.46 -2.70
C ILE A 345 -9.61 2.57 -3.59
N GLU A 346 -10.24 1.83 -4.49
CA GLU A 346 -9.57 1.15 -5.59
C GLU A 346 -9.46 2.12 -6.76
N VAL A 347 -8.24 2.59 -7.01
CA VAL A 347 -7.96 3.58 -8.03
C VAL A 347 -7.98 2.89 -9.39
N PRO A 348 -8.76 3.39 -10.37
CA PRO A 348 -8.71 2.87 -11.72
C PRO A 348 -7.30 3.00 -12.30
N THR A 349 -6.66 1.87 -12.57
CA THR A 349 -5.41 1.77 -13.33
C THR A 349 -5.65 1.02 -14.63
N PRO A 350 -4.82 1.19 -15.67
CA PRO A 350 -4.85 0.30 -16.83
C PRO A 350 -4.80 -1.16 -16.37
N GLN A 351 -5.73 -1.97 -16.89
CA GLN A 351 -5.91 -3.36 -16.49
C GLN A 351 -5.23 -4.30 -17.48
N GLN A 352 -4.66 -5.39 -16.98
CA GLN A 352 -3.85 -6.33 -17.74
C GLN A 352 -3.79 -7.70 -17.02
N PRO A 353 -3.79 -8.83 -17.74
CA PRO A 353 -3.90 -10.16 -17.14
C PRO A 353 -2.56 -10.84 -16.79
N ASN A 354 -1.42 -10.25 -17.16
CA ASN A 354 -0.07 -10.77 -16.93
C ASN A 354 0.45 -10.40 -15.53
N LEU A 355 0.47 -11.37 -14.60
CA LEU A 355 1.03 -11.18 -13.25
C LEU A 355 2.47 -10.66 -13.26
N VAL A 356 3.28 -11.14 -14.21
CA VAL A 356 4.70 -10.78 -14.36
C VAL A 356 4.92 -9.28 -14.64
N ASP A 357 3.95 -8.62 -15.28
CA ASP A 357 4.04 -7.20 -15.65
C ASP A 357 3.52 -6.28 -14.52
N CYS A 358 2.88 -6.82 -13.49
CA CYS A 358 2.21 -6.03 -12.45
C CYS A 358 3.19 -5.12 -11.69
N GLY A 359 4.45 -5.52 -11.54
CA GLY A 359 5.48 -4.69 -10.90
C GLY A 359 5.80 -3.44 -11.70
N LEU A 360 5.83 -3.54 -13.03
CA LEU A 360 6.02 -2.39 -13.92
C LEU A 360 4.82 -1.45 -13.87
N TYR A 361 3.59 -2.00 -13.86
CA TYR A 361 2.37 -1.21 -13.71
C TYR A 361 2.27 -0.52 -12.34
N ALA A 362 2.72 -1.15 -11.26
CA ALA A 362 2.77 -0.54 -9.94
C ALA A 362 3.69 0.68 -9.94
N VAL A 363 4.93 0.54 -10.45
CA VAL A 363 5.88 1.65 -10.62
C VAL A 363 5.28 2.77 -11.47
N HIS A 364 4.67 2.40 -12.60
CA HIS A 364 4.06 3.35 -13.52
C HIS A 364 2.92 4.16 -12.88
N SER A 365 2.02 3.47 -12.17
CA SER A 365 0.86 4.10 -11.53
C SER A 365 1.26 5.05 -10.39
N ILE A 366 2.43 4.85 -9.79
CA ILE A 366 3.01 5.75 -8.79
C ILE A 366 3.66 6.98 -9.42
N ALA A 367 4.25 6.82 -10.62
CA ALA A 367 5.02 7.88 -11.28
C ALA A 367 4.15 8.98 -11.89
N LEU A 368 2.96 8.60 -12.36
CA LEU A 368 1.90 9.47 -12.88
C LEU A 368 1.09 10.09 -11.75
#